data_AF-N1W7N7-F1
#
_entry.id   AF-N1W7N7-F1
#
_cell.length_a   1.000
_cell.length_b   1.000
_cell.length_c   1.000
_cell.angle_alpha   90.00
_cell.angle_beta   90.00
_cell.angle_gamma   90.00
#
_symmetry.space_group_name_H-M   'P 1'
#
loop_
_entity.id
_entity.type
_entity.pdbx_description
1 polymer ?
#
loop_
_entity_poly.entity_id
_entity_poly.type
_entity_poly.pdbx_seq_one_letter_code
_entity_poly.pdbx_strand_id
1 'polypeptide(L)'
;MKNFIKILIMNLLLITGINASGGIGGGGIANIPQGQDREKYHLGKAVYNQDITLDSQTKVNPQEQEERLEYLQGSLPNTEKRRVNLPDFSGKLTEEQLQALEYFVQVRFNVKFPEKKKE
;
A
#
# COMPACT_ATOMS: atom_id res chain seq x y z
N MET A 1 -62.69 9.20 2.00
CA MET A 1 -61.33 8.62 1.92
C MET A 1 -60.28 9.74 2.05
N LYS A 2 -60.02 10.23 3.27
CA LYS A 2 -59.07 11.36 3.49
C LYS A 2 -58.14 11.16 4.70
N ASN A 3 -58.14 9.96 5.30
CA ASN A 3 -57.40 9.69 6.53
C ASN A 3 -56.29 8.63 6.35
N PHE A 4 -56.08 8.10 5.14
CA PHE A 4 -55.04 7.08 4.91
C PHE A 4 -53.64 7.66 4.62
N ILE A 5 -53.52 8.98 4.43
CA ILE A 5 -52.23 9.65 4.10
C ILE A 5 -51.41 10.02 5.35
N LYS A 6 -51.95 9.86 6.57
CA LYS A 6 -51.23 10.20 7.80
C LYS A 6 -50.36 9.07 8.38
N ILE A 7 -50.43 7.85 7.84
CA ILE A 7 -49.71 6.69 8.38
C ILE A 7 -48.30 6.55 7.76
N LEU A 8 -47.98 7.24 6.65
CA LEU A 8 -46.68 7.10 5.98
C LEU A 8 -45.55 7.96 6.60
N ILE A 9 -45.86 8.95 7.44
CA ILE A 9 -44.87 9.91 7.97
C ILE A 9 -44.36 9.51 9.37
N MET A 10 -44.82 8.39 9.93
CA MET A 10 -44.44 7.93 11.27
C MET A 10 -43.54 6.68 11.25
N ASN A 11 -42.61 6.60 10.31
CA ASN A 11 -41.57 5.55 10.27
C ASN A 11 -40.16 6.10 9.99
N LEU A 12 -39.93 7.39 10.24
CA LEU A 12 -38.62 8.04 10.05
C LEU A 12 -37.96 8.45 11.37
N LEU A 13 -38.08 7.61 12.39
CA LEU A 13 -37.37 7.72 13.66
C LEU A 13 -37.01 6.30 14.09
N LEU A 14 -35.86 5.78 13.64
CA LEU A 14 -35.13 4.64 14.25
C LEU A 14 -33.86 4.33 13.43
N ILE A 15 -32.90 5.27 13.43
CA ILE A 15 -31.49 4.93 13.14
C ILE A 15 -30.64 5.37 14.34
N THR A 16 -30.88 4.71 15.48
CA THR A 16 -29.90 4.65 16.56
C THR A 16 -28.92 3.53 16.23
N GLY A 17 -27.69 3.91 15.89
CA GLY A 17 -26.59 2.95 15.79
C GLY A 17 -25.43 3.51 14.99
N ILE A 18 -24.41 4.01 15.69
CA ILE A 18 -23.14 3.29 15.80
C ILE A 18 -22.25 3.97 16.84
N ASN A 19 -21.87 3.18 17.84
CA ASN A 19 -20.76 3.46 18.73
C ASN A 19 -19.47 3.59 17.92
N ALA A 20 -18.69 4.63 18.20
CA ALA A 20 -17.26 4.62 17.94
C ALA A 20 -16.55 5.42 19.04
N SER A 21 -16.52 4.87 20.26
CA SER A 21 -15.46 5.23 21.21
C SER A 21 -14.16 4.60 20.67
N GLY A 22 -13.43 5.35 19.85
CA GLY A 22 -12.12 4.93 19.37
C GLY A 22 -11.16 4.87 20.55
N GLY A 23 -11.04 3.69 21.16
CA GLY A 23 -9.97 3.36 22.07
C GLY A 23 -8.64 3.52 21.34
N ILE A 24 -7.77 4.38 21.86
CA ILE A 24 -6.40 4.52 21.41
C ILE A 24 -5.65 3.30 21.93
N GLY A 25 -5.77 2.19 21.19
CA GLY A 25 -4.90 1.04 21.34
C GLY A 25 -3.49 1.45 20.91
N GLY A 26 -2.53 1.32 21.82
CA GLY A 26 -1.13 1.59 21.57
C GLY A 26 -0.59 0.79 20.40
N GLY A 27 -0.58 1.39 19.22
CA GLY A 27 0.32 1.05 18.15
C GLY A 27 1.33 2.18 18.11
N GLY A 28 2.61 1.88 18.35
CA GLY A 28 3.68 2.85 18.15
C GLY A 28 3.46 3.56 16.83
N ILE A 29 3.46 4.88 16.86
CA ILE A 29 3.44 5.71 15.66
C ILE A 29 4.61 5.25 14.80
N ALA A 30 4.33 4.36 13.84
CA ALA A 30 5.24 4.09 12.74
C ALA A 30 5.53 5.47 12.16
N ASN A 31 6.80 5.86 12.11
CA ASN A 31 7.21 7.19 11.68
C ASN A 31 6.79 7.36 10.21
N ILE A 32 5.57 7.85 9.97
CA ILE A 32 5.01 8.00 8.63
C ILE A 32 5.78 9.17 7.98
N PRO A 33 6.45 8.95 6.84
CA PRO A 33 7.18 10.02 6.18
C PRO A 33 6.26 11.20 5.82
N GLN A 34 6.82 12.41 5.85
CA GLN A 34 6.11 13.65 5.51
C GLN A 34 6.59 14.20 4.16
N GLY A 35 5.79 15.03 3.50
CA GLY A 35 6.16 15.66 2.23
C GLY A 35 6.37 14.66 1.08
N GLN A 36 7.38 14.88 0.25
CA GLN A 36 7.69 14.05 -0.93
C GLN A 36 7.96 12.57 -0.57
N ASP A 37 8.54 12.32 0.60
CA ASP A 37 8.73 10.97 1.10
C ASP A 37 7.40 10.25 1.38
N ARG A 38 6.35 11.00 1.73
CA ARG A 38 4.99 10.46 1.91
C ARG A 38 4.45 9.95 0.57
N GLU A 39 4.61 10.71 -0.50
CA GLU A 39 4.14 10.33 -1.84
C GLU A 39 4.85 9.07 -2.32
N LYS A 40 6.19 9.05 -2.19
CA LYS A 40 7.01 7.87 -2.50
C LYS A 40 6.59 6.65 -1.68
N TYR A 41 6.32 6.83 -0.38
CA TYR A 41 5.83 5.76 0.49
C TYR A 41 4.48 5.21 0.03
N HIS A 42 3.52 6.07 -0.30
CA HIS A 42 2.20 5.63 -0.76
C HIS A 42 2.24 4.94 -2.11
N LEU A 43 3.05 5.44 -3.05
CA LEU A 43 3.26 4.77 -4.33
C LEU A 43 3.85 3.38 -4.14
N GLY A 44 4.88 3.25 -3.30
CA GLY A 44 5.51 1.97 -3.00
C GLY A 44 4.55 0.99 -2.32
N LYS A 45 3.73 1.49 -1.39
CA LYS A 45 2.66 0.72 -0.76
C LYS A 45 1.64 0.22 -1.79
N ALA A 46 1.23 1.08 -2.72
CA ALA A 46 0.25 0.75 -3.75
C ALA A 46 0.79 -0.32 -4.72
N VAL A 47 2.05 -0.20 -5.15
CA VAL A 47 2.74 -1.24 -5.94
C VAL A 47 2.77 -2.56 -5.16
N TYR A 48 3.21 -2.52 -3.90
CA TYR A 48 3.36 -3.69 -3.05
C TYR A 48 2.06 -4.45 -2.79
N ASN A 49 0.97 -3.69 -2.58
CA ASN A 49 -0.36 -4.25 -2.36
C ASN A 49 -1.09 -4.63 -3.65
N GLN A 50 -0.52 -4.33 -4.83
CA GLN A 50 -1.18 -4.48 -6.12
C GLN A 50 -2.45 -3.61 -6.23
N ASP A 51 -2.46 -2.46 -5.55
CA ASP A 51 -3.55 -1.47 -5.59
C ASP A 51 -3.54 -0.64 -6.89
N ILE A 52 -2.55 -0.86 -7.76
CA ILE A 52 -2.42 -0.25 -9.09
C ILE A 52 -2.16 -1.32 -10.16
N THR A 53 -2.63 -1.07 -11.36
CA THR A 53 -2.32 -1.91 -12.53
C THR A 53 -0.88 -1.67 -12.96
N LEU A 54 -0.14 -2.75 -13.20
CA LEU A 54 1.25 -2.72 -13.65
C LEU A 54 1.31 -3.29 -15.08
N ASP A 55 1.47 -2.41 -16.05
CA ASP A 55 1.63 -2.78 -17.45
C ASP A 55 3.09 -3.04 -17.80
N SER A 56 3.34 -3.91 -18.77
CA SER A 56 4.70 -4.17 -19.27
C SER A 56 5.36 -2.89 -19.78
N GLN A 57 6.56 -2.62 -19.29
CA GLN A 57 7.35 -1.44 -19.62
C GLN A 57 8.35 -1.79 -20.73
N THR A 58 8.31 -1.04 -21.83
CA THR A 58 9.18 -1.29 -23.01
C THR A 58 10.61 -0.79 -22.85
N LYS A 59 10.87 0.07 -21.85
CA LYS A 59 12.14 0.79 -21.66
C LYS A 59 12.94 0.34 -20.44
N VAL A 60 12.52 -0.72 -19.75
CA VAL A 60 13.21 -1.23 -18.56
C VAL A 60 13.93 -2.54 -18.92
N ASN A 61 15.08 -2.79 -18.30
CA ASN A 61 15.75 -4.08 -18.39
C ASN A 61 15.10 -5.04 -17.38
N PRO A 62 14.37 -6.08 -17.84
CA PRO A 62 13.67 -6.98 -16.92
C PRO A 62 14.63 -7.74 -16.02
N GLN A 63 15.82 -8.11 -16.50
CA GLN A 63 16.78 -8.87 -15.69
C GLN A 63 17.30 -8.05 -14.50
N GLU A 64 17.70 -6.81 -14.73
CA GLU A 64 18.15 -5.91 -13.65
C GLU A 64 17.03 -5.64 -12.64
N GLN A 65 15.79 -5.49 -13.13
CA GLN A 65 14.64 -5.28 -12.28
C GLN A 65 14.30 -6.54 -11.45
N GLU A 66 14.40 -7.72 -12.04
CA GLU A 66 14.21 -9.01 -11.37
C GLU A 66 15.21 -9.20 -10.23
N GLU A 67 16.50 -8.97 -10.45
CA GLU A 67 17.53 -9.07 -9.41
C GLU A 67 17.23 -8.18 -8.19
N ARG A 68 16.79 -6.94 -8.42
CA ARG A 68 16.38 -6.01 -7.35
C ARG A 68 15.14 -6.52 -6.62
N LEU A 69 14.16 -7.04 -7.35
CA LEU A 69 12.92 -7.58 -6.79
C LEU A 69 13.15 -8.88 -6.01
N GLU A 70 14.08 -9.74 -6.43
CA GLU A 70 14.51 -10.92 -5.68
C GLU A 70 15.19 -10.55 -4.36
N TYR A 71 16.08 -9.55 -4.38
CA TYR A 71 16.69 -9.04 -3.15
C TYR A 71 15.63 -8.48 -2.19
N LEU A 72 14.67 -7.72 -2.71
CA LEU A 72 13.53 -7.21 -1.93
C LEU A 72 12.71 -8.36 -1.35
N GLN A 73 12.38 -9.37 -2.16
CA GLN A 73 11.65 -10.56 -1.73
C GLN A 73 12.40 -11.27 -0.59
N GLY A 74 13.72 -11.44 -0.73
CA GLY A 74 14.60 -12.03 0.27
C GLY A 74 14.64 -11.25 1.59
N SER A 75 14.44 -9.94 1.54
CA SER A 75 14.46 -9.03 2.68
C SER A 75 13.13 -8.99 3.46
N LEU A 76 12.04 -9.47 2.88
CA LEU A 76 10.73 -9.47 3.53
C LEU A 76 10.65 -10.48 4.70
N PRO A 77 9.83 -10.21 5.73
CA PRO A 77 9.45 -11.22 6.73
C PRO A 77 8.81 -12.46 6.08
N ASN A 78 8.93 -13.63 6.70
CA ASN A 78 8.41 -14.89 6.15
C ASN A 78 6.90 -14.87 5.86
N THR A 79 6.11 -14.12 6.64
CA THR A 79 4.68 -13.95 6.41
C THR A 79 4.40 -13.20 5.11
N GLU A 80 5.20 -12.17 4.83
CA GLU A 80 5.07 -11.32 3.66
C GLU A 80 5.56 -12.03 2.40
N LYS A 81 6.67 -12.78 2.50
CA LYS A 81 7.22 -13.59 1.41
C LYS A 81 6.22 -14.58 0.81
N ARG A 82 5.25 -15.04 1.61
CA ARG A 82 4.19 -15.96 1.18
C ARG A 82 2.99 -15.24 0.58
N ARG A 83 2.81 -13.96 0.89
CA ARG A 83 1.65 -13.17 0.43
C ARG A 83 1.92 -12.50 -0.91
N VAL A 84 3.12 -11.98 -1.11
CA VAL A 84 3.51 -11.25 -2.33
C VAL A 84 4.67 -11.95 -3.01
N ASN A 85 4.65 -11.94 -4.35
CA ASN A 85 5.75 -12.41 -5.18
C ASN A 85 6.31 -11.22 -5.96
N LEU A 86 7.29 -10.52 -5.38
CA LEU A 86 7.86 -9.31 -6.00
C LEU A 86 8.53 -9.56 -7.37
N PRO A 87 9.24 -10.69 -7.61
CA PRO A 87 9.80 -11.00 -8.93
C PRO A 87 8.78 -10.98 -10.08
N ASP A 88 7.50 -11.27 -9.82
CA ASP A 88 6.43 -11.20 -10.85
C ASP A 88 6.19 -9.78 -11.38
N PHE A 89 6.73 -8.76 -10.72
CA PHE A 89 6.66 -7.37 -11.16
C PHE A 89 7.79 -7.00 -12.13
N SER A 90 8.72 -7.92 -12.40
CA SER A 90 9.80 -7.71 -13.35
C SER A 90 9.28 -7.35 -14.74
N GLY A 91 9.88 -6.32 -15.33
CA GLY A 91 9.48 -5.74 -16.60
C GLY A 91 8.20 -4.89 -16.52
N LYS A 92 7.60 -4.68 -15.35
CA LYS A 92 6.30 -3.97 -15.20
C LYS A 92 6.39 -2.69 -14.37
N LEU A 93 7.50 -2.47 -13.66
CA LEU A 93 7.68 -1.27 -12.84
C LEU A 93 8.47 -0.21 -13.59
N THR A 94 8.02 1.03 -13.56
CA THR A 94 8.89 2.18 -13.87
C THR A 94 10.00 2.29 -12.82
N GLU A 95 11.10 2.98 -13.14
CA GLU A 95 12.17 3.20 -12.15
C GLU A 95 11.66 3.94 -10.91
N GLU A 96 10.70 4.86 -11.07
CA GLU A 96 10.05 5.54 -9.95
C GLU A 96 9.25 4.57 -9.07
N GLN A 97 8.45 3.67 -9.67
CA GLN A 97 7.69 2.66 -8.94
C GLN A 97 8.60 1.67 -8.20
N LEU A 98 9.70 1.25 -8.83
CA LEU A 98 10.69 0.37 -8.23
C LEU A 98 11.38 1.05 -7.03
N GLN A 99 11.82 2.30 -7.18
CA GLN A 99 12.39 3.08 -6.09
C GLN A 99 11.40 3.35 -4.96
N ALA A 100 10.13 3.55 -5.29
CA ALA A 100 9.06 3.72 -4.32
C ALA A 100 8.81 2.42 -3.54
N LEU A 101 8.79 1.28 -4.23
CA LEU A 101 8.67 -0.05 -3.62
C LEU A 101 9.84 -0.33 -2.66
N GLU A 102 11.08 -0.06 -3.10
CA GLU A 102 12.28 -0.19 -2.26
C GLU A 102 12.17 0.65 -0.98
N TYR A 103 11.75 1.91 -1.13
CA TYR A 103 11.56 2.82 0.00
C TYR A 103 10.45 2.35 0.95
N PHE A 104 9.32 1.89 0.42
CA PHE A 104 8.25 1.33 1.24
C PHE A 104 8.74 0.11 2.03
N VAL A 105 9.46 -0.82 1.40
CA VAL A 105 10.00 -2.02 2.08
C VAL A 105 11.00 -1.62 3.17
N GLN A 106 11.89 -0.67 2.87
CA GLN A 106 12.85 -0.12 3.84
C GLN A 106 12.16 0.42 5.08
N VAL A 107 11.19 1.31 4.90
CA VAL A 107 10.49 1.98 6.00
C VAL A 107 9.58 1.02 6.75
N ARG A 108 8.80 0.20 6.02
CA ARG A 108 7.78 -0.69 6.60
C ARG A 108 8.37 -1.85 7.39
N PHE A 109 9.47 -2.42 6.88
CA PHE A 109 10.08 -3.63 7.44
C PHE A 109 11.45 -3.38 8.07
N ASN A 110 11.90 -2.12 8.14
CA ASN A 110 13.19 -1.71 8.71
C ASN A 110 14.40 -2.45 8.06
N VAL A 111 14.35 -2.63 6.75
CA VAL A 111 15.40 -3.27 5.95
C VAL A 111 16.48 -2.24 5.62
N LYS A 112 17.76 -2.58 5.80
CA LYS A 112 18.88 -1.73 5.36
C LYS A 112 19.33 -2.15 3.97
N PHE A 113 19.15 -1.28 2.98
CA PHE A 113 19.69 -1.46 1.65
C PHE A 113 21.08 -0.81 1.58
N PRO A 114 22.06 -1.42 0.89
CA PRO A 114 23.29 -0.71 0.54
C PRO A 114 22.91 0.48 -0.33
N GLU A 115 23.36 1.68 0.05
CA GLU A 115 23.13 2.87 -0.77
C GLU A 115 23.71 2.63 -2.17
N LYS A 116 22.90 2.80 -3.22
CA LYS A 116 23.42 2.83 -4.59
C LYS A 116 24.47 3.95 -4.62
N LYS A 117 25.75 3.58 -4.79
CA LYS A 117 26.80 4.55 -5.09
C LYS A 117 26.37 5.28 -6.35
N LYS A 118 26.05 6.58 -6.22
CA LYS A 118 25.91 7.46 -7.37
C LYS A 118 27.31 7.59 -7.97
N GLU A 119 27.56 6.92 -9.08
CA GLU A 119 28.66 7.29 -9.99
C GLU A 119 28.30 8.54 -10.77
#